data_AF-A0A9E4BVL2-F1
#
_entry.id   AF-A0A9E4BVL2-F1
#
_cell.length_a   1.000
_cell.length_b   1.000
_cell.length_c   1.000
_cell.angle_alpha   90.00
_cell.angle_beta   90.00
_cell.angle_gamma   90.00
#
_symmetry.space_group_name_H-M   'P 1'
#
loop_
_entity.id
_entity.type
_entity.pdbx_description
1 polymer ?
#
loop_
_entity_poly.entity_id
_entity_poly.type
_entity_poly.pdbx_seq_one_letter_code
_entity_poly.pdbx_strand_id
1 'polypeptide(L)'
;WKIARSIFLADTTAEAVKKAQNNSLAKNYEYIGRLFDKGLGRRVYKRDLDMPDSECNLDYLMTEQIIAGDVDEALRRLLALIKETGTFGTLVLMGYDWDDKDSWIYSMELFARELMPALNKAVGAVP
;
A
#
# COMPACT_ATOMS: atom_id res chain seq x y z
N TRP A 1 -11.46 -11.28 9.87
CA TRP A 1 -10.10 -11.51 9.34
C TRP A 1 -9.41 -10.17 9.09
N LYS A 2 -8.10 -10.14 8.83
CA LYS A 2 -7.28 -8.92 8.75
C LYS A 2 -6.58 -8.83 7.39
N ILE A 3 -6.40 -7.62 6.88
CA ILE A 3 -5.56 -7.33 5.70
C ILE A 3 -4.42 -6.41 6.12
N ALA A 4 -3.19 -6.74 5.74
CA ALA A 4 -2.06 -5.83 5.82
C ALA A 4 -1.85 -5.11 4.47
N ARG A 5 -1.60 -3.80 4.52
CA ARG A 5 -1.23 -3.01 3.34
C ARG A 5 -0.13 -2.02 3.65
N SER A 6 0.71 -1.83 2.64
CA SER A 6 1.70 -0.76 2.57
C SER A 6 0.98 0.47 2.06
N ILE A 7 0.83 1.48 2.92
CA ILE A 7 0.09 2.70 2.58
C ILE A 7 0.97 3.89 2.91
N PHE A 8 1.08 4.84 1.96
CA PHE A 8 1.79 6.10 2.16
C PHE A 8 0.93 7.25 1.64
N LEU A 9 0.70 8.24 2.49
CA LEU A 9 -0.21 9.36 2.23
C LEU A 9 0.55 10.68 2.21
N ALA A 10 0.10 11.60 1.35
CA ALA A 10 0.53 12.99 1.31
C ALA A 10 -0.63 13.87 0.81
N ASP A 11 -0.42 15.19 0.74
CA ASP A 11 -1.45 16.16 0.33
C ASP A 11 -1.99 15.92 -1.08
N THR A 12 -1.15 15.36 -1.96
CA THR A 12 -1.52 15.01 -3.32
C THR A 12 -1.05 13.61 -3.67
N THR A 13 -1.82 12.94 -4.52
CA THR A 13 -1.42 11.63 -5.06
C THR A 13 -0.05 11.67 -5.75
N ALA A 14 0.25 12.73 -6.50
CA ALA A 14 1.54 12.86 -7.19
C ALA A 14 2.72 12.93 -6.20
N GLU A 15 2.58 13.68 -5.11
CA GLU A 15 3.59 13.74 -4.06
C GLU A 15 3.74 12.40 -3.34
N ALA A 16 2.63 11.77 -2.95
CA ALA A 16 2.64 10.51 -2.25
C ALA A 16 3.34 9.41 -3.07
N VAL A 17 3.02 9.30 -4.36
CA VAL A 17 3.68 8.36 -5.28
C VAL A 17 5.17 8.67 -5.39
N LYS A 18 5.55 9.92 -5.61
CA LYS A 18 6.95 10.32 -5.72
C LYS A 18 7.73 9.98 -4.44
N LYS A 19 7.19 10.28 -3.27
CA LYS A 19 7.84 9.95 -1.98
C LYS A 19 7.91 8.44 -1.76
N ALA A 20 6.81 7.71 -1.98
CA ALA A 20 6.75 6.26 -1.80
C ALA A 20 7.72 5.50 -2.72
N GLN A 21 7.94 5.96 -3.95
CA GLN A 21 8.92 5.37 -4.87
C GLN A 21 10.38 5.52 -4.38
N ASN A 22 10.67 6.48 -3.51
CA ASN A 22 12.03 6.83 -3.10
C ASN A 22 12.34 6.53 -1.62
N ASN A 23 11.33 6.21 -0.82
CA ASN A 23 11.49 5.98 0.62
C ASN A 23 11.79 4.50 0.95
N SER A 24 11.88 4.19 2.24
CA SER A 24 12.20 2.87 2.78
C SER A 24 11.22 1.76 2.36
N LEU A 25 9.96 2.09 2.05
CA LEU A 25 8.96 1.13 1.59
C LEU A 25 9.31 0.58 0.21
N ALA A 26 9.61 1.43 -0.78
CA ALA A 26 10.03 0.96 -2.10
C ALA A 26 11.32 0.12 -2.01
N LYS A 27 12.30 0.60 -1.22
CA LYS A 27 13.56 -0.13 -0.98
C LYS A 27 13.32 -1.50 -0.37
N ASN A 28 12.35 -1.61 0.55
CA ASN A 28 11.95 -2.90 1.14
C ASN A 28 11.38 -3.84 0.08
N TYR A 29 10.43 -3.40 -0.75
CA TYR A 29 9.84 -4.24 -1.81
C TYR A 29 10.88 -4.69 -2.84
N GLU A 30 11.81 -3.83 -3.24
CA GLU A 30 12.92 -4.23 -4.11
C GLU A 30 13.84 -5.25 -3.45
N TYR A 31 14.18 -5.05 -2.18
CA TYR A 31 15.02 -5.97 -1.42
C TYR A 31 14.37 -7.35 -1.28
N ILE A 32 13.11 -7.40 -0.85
CA ILE A 32 12.35 -8.65 -0.71
C ILE A 32 12.14 -9.32 -2.07
N GLY A 33 11.86 -8.55 -3.12
CA GLY A 33 11.79 -9.06 -4.49
C GLY A 33 13.07 -9.78 -4.91
N ARG A 34 14.24 -9.17 -4.69
CA ARG A 34 15.54 -9.80 -4.96
C ARG A 34 15.80 -11.05 -4.12
N LEU A 35 15.23 -11.14 -2.91
CA LEU A 35 15.30 -12.37 -2.11
C LEU A 35 14.43 -13.48 -2.69
N PHE A 36 13.21 -13.16 -3.13
CA PHE A 36 12.32 -14.11 -3.77
C PHE A 36 12.85 -14.63 -5.11
N ASP A 37 13.57 -13.79 -5.85
CA ASP A 37 14.25 -14.18 -7.09
C ASP A 37 15.30 -15.30 -6.89
N LYS A 38 15.78 -15.50 -5.66
CA LYS A 38 16.70 -16.62 -5.31
C LYS A 38 15.98 -17.94 -5.04
N GLY A 39 14.64 -17.94 -5.01
CA GLY A 39 13.80 -19.09 -4.69
C GLY A 39 12.71 -19.30 -5.75
N LEU A 40 11.44 -19.26 -5.33
CA LEU A 40 10.28 -19.54 -6.18
C LEU A 40 9.88 -18.37 -7.11
N GLY A 41 10.70 -17.33 -7.21
CA GLY A 41 10.39 -16.12 -7.98
C GLY A 41 9.33 -15.24 -7.32
N ARG A 42 8.78 -14.28 -8.05
CA ARG A 42 7.91 -13.21 -7.51
C ARG A 42 6.43 -13.57 -7.49
N ARG A 43 6.09 -14.87 -7.53
CA ARG A 43 4.71 -15.38 -7.67
C ARG A 43 3.72 -14.79 -6.65
N VAL A 44 4.17 -14.50 -5.44
CA VAL A 44 3.36 -13.95 -4.33
C VAL A 44 2.80 -12.56 -4.65
N TYR A 45 3.46 -11.78 -5.51
CA TYR A 45 3.05 -10.42 -5.86
C TYR A 45 2.17 -10.35 -7.10
N LYS A 46 2.15 -11.43 -7.89
CA LYS A 46 1.52 -11.44 -9.21
C LYS A 46 0.01 -11.65 -9.11
N ARG A 47 -0.74 -10.80 -9.80
CA ARG A 47 -2.17 -11.00 -10.06
C ARG A 47 -2.38 -12.10 -11.09
N ASP A 48 -1.57 -12.10 -12.14
CA ASP A 48 -1.49 -13.15 -13.15
C ASP A 48 -0.22 -13.98 -12.95
N LEU A 49 -0.37 -15.28 -12.68
CA LEU A 49 0.77 -16.16 -12.44
C LEU A 49 1.63 -16.40 -13.69
N ASP A 50 1.09 -16.16 -14.90
CA ASP A 50 1.80 -16.30 -16.16
C ASP A 50 2.65 -15.06 -16.52
N MET A 51 2.44 -13.94 -15.82
CA MET A 51 3.25 -12.72 -15.95
C MET A 51 4.73 -13.03 -15.66
N PRO A 52 5.71 -12.55 -16.46
CA PRO A 52 7.12 -12.81 -16.19
C PRO A 52 7.61 -12.07 -14.94
N ASP A 53 8.56 -12.67 -14.19
CA ASP A 53 9.12 -12.06 -12.97
C ASP A 53 9.75 -10.69 -13.22
N SER A 54 10.33 -10.47 -14.40
CA SER A 54 10.95 -9.20 -14.80
C SER A 54 9.96 -8.04 -14.90
N GLU A 55 8.69 -8.31 -15.19
CA GLU A 55 7.65 -7.28 -15.24
C GLU A 55 7.07 -6.99 -13.85
N CYS A 56 7.25 -7.88 -12.87
CA CYS A 56 6.84 -7.66 -11.48
C CYS A 56 7.83 -6.73 -10.76
N ASN A 57 8.07 -5.56 -11.34
CA ASN A 57 9.01 -4.52 -10.90
C ASN A 57 8.35 -3.53 -9.92
N LEU A 58 9.08 -2.48 -9.52
CA LEU A 58 8.57 -1.51 -8.56
C LEU A 58 7.32 -0.78 -9.09
N ASP A 59 7.26 -0.43 -10.37
CA ASP A 59 6.08 0.24 -10.95
C ASP A 59 4.83 -0.64 -10.83
N TYR A 60 4.96 -1.94 -11.11
CA TYR A 60 3.88 -2.91 -10.90
C TYR A 60 3.51 -3.06 -9.40
N LEU A 61 4.50 -3.06 -8.50
CA LEU A 61 4.24 -3.15 -7.06
C LEU A 61 3.56 -1.88 -6.53
N MET A 62 3.86 -0.71 -7.10
CA MET A 62 3.19 0.56 -6.81
C MET A 62 1.70 0.54 -7.21
N THR A 63 1.32 -0.28 -8.19
CA THR A 63 -0.09 -0.43 -8.60
C THR A 63 -0.82 -1.55 -7.86
N GLU A 64 -0.15 -2.65 -7.53
CA GLU A 64 -0.82 -3.86 -7.00
C GLU A 64 -0.67 -4.06 -5.49
N GLN A 65 0.47 -3.67 -4.90
CA GLN A 65 0.80 -4.00 -3.51
C GLN A 65 0.86 -2.78 -2.59
N ILE A 66 1.26 -1.63 -3.13
CA ILE A 66 1.48 -0.39 -2.40
C ILE A 66 0.36 0.59 -2.72
N ILE A 67 -0.26 1.17 -1.70
CA ILE A 67 -1.26 2.23 -1.84
C ILE A 67 -0.57 3.56 -1.53
N ALA A 68 -0.17 4.29 -2.57
CA ALA A 68 0.36 5.65 -2.43
C ALA A 68 -0.63 6.63 -3.07
N GLY A 69 -1.04 7.65 -2.32
CA GLY A 69 -2.06 8.60 -2.78
C GLY A 69 -2.33 9.69 -1.77
N ASP A 70 -3.17 10.65 -2.15
CA ASP A 70 -3.93 11.42 -1.15
C ASP A 70 -5.03 10.53 -0.52
N VAL A 71 -5.77 11.10 0.43
CA VAL A 71 -6.82 10.37 1.18
C VAL A 71 -7.89 9.80 0.25
N ASP A 72 -8.31 10.56 -0.77
CA ASP A 72 -9.37 10.14 -1.69
C ASP A 72 -8.92 8.99 -2.60
N GLU A 73 -7.71 9.07 -3.15
CA GLU A 73 -7.15 8.00 -3.96
C GLU A 73 -6.92 6.73 -3.14
N ALA A 74 -6.39 6.86 -1.92
CA ALA A 74 -6.20 5.72 -1.04
C ALA A 74 -7.55 5.06 -0.65
N LEU A 75 -8.57 5.86 -0.36
CA LEU A 75 -9.92 5.37 -0.08
C LEU A 75 -10.49 4.63 -1.30
N ARG A 76 -10.39 5.20 -2.49
CA ARG A 76 -10.84 4.58 -3.75
C ARG A 76 -10.20 3.20 -3.94
N ARG A 77 -8.89 3.09 -3.73
CA ARG A 77 -8.15 1.82 -3.86
C ARG A 77 -8.53 0.81 -2.78
N LEU A 78 -8.78 1.24 -1.54
CA LEU A 78 -9.27 0.35 -0.48
C LEU A 78 -10.69 -0.15 -0.74
N LEU A 79 -11.59 0.68 -1.27
CA LEU A 79 -12.93 0.25 -1.67
C LEU A 79 -12.88 -0.74 -2.86
N ALA A 80 -11.97 -0.54 -3.81
CA ALA A 80 -11.73 -1.51 -4.87
C ALA A 80 -11.24 -2.86 -4.30
N LEU A 81 -10.33 -2.85 -3.33
CA LEU A 81 -9.89 -4.05 -2.64
C LEU A 81 -11.05 -4.77 -1.92
N ILE A 82 -11.93 -4.02 -1.26
CA ILE A 82 -13.12 -4.58 -0.59
C ILE A 82 -14.09 -5.18 -1.60
N LYS A 83 -14.24 -4.59 -2.79
CA LYS A 83 -15.05 -5.17 -3.87
C LYS A 83 -14.53 -6.53 -4.32
N GLU A 84 -13.20 -6.71 -4.35
CA GLU A 84 -12.56 -7.97 -4.75
C GLU A 84 -12.57 -9.03 -3.64
N THR A 85 -12.41 -8.62 -2.37
CA THR A 85 -12.13 -9.53 -1.25
C THR A 85 -13.29 -9.69 -0.26
N GLY A 86 -14.32 -8.85 -0.37
CA GLY A 86 -15.33 -8.66 0.68
C GLY A 86 -14.84 -7.78 1.82
N THR A 87 -15.68 -7.59 2.83
CA THR A 87 -15.33 -6.81 4.02
C THR A 87 -14.39 -7.60 4.94
N PHE A 88 -13.51 -6.87 5.64
CA PHE A 88 -12.60 -7.40 6.65
C PHE A 88 -12.70 -6.59 7.93
N GLY A 89 -12.20 -7.14 9.05
CA GLY A 89 -12.36 -6.52 10.37
C GLY A 89 -11.24 -5.57 10.76
N THR A 90 -10.04 -5.69 10.16
CA THR A 90 -8.91 -4.80 10.50
C THR A 90 -8.03 -4.57 9.29
N LEU A 91 -7.80 -3.30 8.96
CA LEU A 91 -6.70 -2.86 8.10
C LEU A 91 -5.46 -2.67 8.96
N VAL A 92 -4.38 -3.39 8.65
CA VAL A 92 -3.09 -3.26 9.34
C VAL A 92 -2.16 -2.44 8.45
N LEU A 93 -1.83 -1.23 8.92
CA LEU A 93 -0.80 -0.40 8.29
C LEU A 93 0.58 -1.04 8.52
N MET A 94 1.28 -1.39 7.44
CA MET A 94 2.64 -1.92 7.53
C MET A 94 3.63 -0.79 7.86
N GLY A 95 4.47 -1.02 8.87
CA GLY A 95 5.53 -0.08 9.26
C GLY A 95 6.83 -0.30 8.48
N TYR A 96 7.53 0.79 8.20
CA TYR A 96 8.79 0.84 7.48
C TYR A 96 9.80 1.73 8.22
N ASP A 97 11.06 1.75 7.76
CA ASP A 97 12.11 2.55 8.37
C ASP A 97 11.82 4.05 8.20
N TRP A 98 12.03 4.84 9.25
CA TRP A 98 11.73 6.27 9.28
C TRP A 98 12.86 7.09 8.63
N ASP A 99 13.14 6.83 7.35
CA ASP A 99 14.18 7.50 6.58
C ASP A 99 13.88 8.99 6.34
N ASP A 100 12.60 9.35 6.18
CA ASP A 100 12.06 10.69 6.37
C ASP A 100 10.96 10.64 7.44
N LYS A 101 11.38 10.75 8.71
CA LYS A 101 10.52 10.62 9.87
C LYS A 101 9.29 11.54 9.81
N ASP A 102 9.46 12.79 9.39
CA ASP A 102 8.36 13.76 9.42
C ASP A 102 7.29 13.40 8.39
N SER A 103 7.70 13.00 7.17
CA SER A 103 6.76 12.50 6.17
C SER A 103 6.04 11.22 6.62
N TRP A 104 6.74 10.29 7.31
CA TRP A 104 6.10 9.07 7.84
C TRP A 104 5.08 9.37 8.93
N ILE A 105 5.40 10.27 9.86
CA ILE A 105 4.47 10.71 10.90
C ILE A 105 3.24 11.35 10.25
N TYR A 106 3.46 12.27 9.30
CA TYR A 106 2.35 12.94 8.61
C TYR A 106 1.45 11.95 7.86
N SER A 107 2.04 10.99 7.15
CA SER A 107 1.28 9.91 6.49
C SER A 107 0.45 9.10 7.50
N MET A 108 0.98 8.82 8.70
CA MET A 108 0.22 8.10 9.74
C MET A 108 -0.89 8.96 10.35
N GLU A 109 -0.69 10.27 10.45
CA GLU A 109 -1.73 11.21 10.89
C GLU A 109 -2.89 11.25 9.90
N LEU A 110 -2.61 11.40 8.60
CA LEU A 110 -3.62 11.31 7.54
C LEU A 110 -4.35 9.96 7.56
N PHE A 111 -3.60 8.87 7.75
CA PHE A 111 -4.19 7.53 7.83
C PHE A 111 -5.19 7.44 8.98
N ALA A 112 -4.79 7.86 10.19
CA ALA A 112 -5.60 7.72 11.39
C ALA A 112 -6.76 8.73 11.47
N ARG A 113 -6.55 9.97 11.04
CA ARG A 113 -7.50 11.09 11.24
C ARG A 113 -8.44 11.30 10.05
N GLU A 114 -8.06 10.86 8.86
CA GLU A 114 -8.84 11.13 7.65
C GLU A 114 -9.25 9.84 6.92
N LEU A 115 -8.27 9.02 6.53
CA LEU A 115 -8.55 7.83 5.71
C LEU A 115 -9.39 6.79 6.47
N MET A 116 -9.03 6.45 7.70
CA MET A 116 -9.77 5.44 8.48
C MET A 116 -11.21 5.86 8.79
N PRO A 117 -11.50 7.09 9.27
CA PRO A 117 -12.87 7.57 9.40
C PRO A 117 -13.67 7.53 8.10
N ALA A 118 -13.08 7.94 6.97
CA ALA A 118 -13.74 7.92 5.67
C ALA A 118 -14.05 6.48 5.21
N LEU A 119 -13.11 5.55 5.39
CA LEU A 119 -13.30 4.13 5.08
C LEU A 119 -14.40 3.52 5.95
N ASN A 120 -14.36 3.74 7.27
CA ASN A 120 -15.36 3.20 8.20
C ASN A 120 -16.76 3.69 7.85
N LYS A 121 -16.91 4.98 7.53
CA LYS A 121 -18.17 5.55 7.04
C LYS A 121 -18.64 4.88 5.75
N ALA A 122 -17.74 4.70 4.78
CA ALA A 122 -18.06 4.10 3.48
C ALA A 122 -18.53 2.64 3.58
N VAL A 123 -18.01 1.88 4.55
CA VAL A 123 -18.37 0.46 4.76
C VAL A 123 -19.48 0.25 5.80
N GLY A 124 -20.02 1.33 6.37
CA GLY A 124 -21.07 1.26 7.41
C GLY A 124 -20.59 0.70 8.75
N ALA A 125 -19.28 0.79 9.03
CA ALA A 125 -18.74 0.43 10.34
C ALA A 125 -19.11 1.51 11.36
N VAL A 126 -19.69 1.11 12.50
CA VAL A 126 -19.98 2.00 13.63
C VAL A 126 -18.68 2.19 14.43
N PRO A 127 -18.35 3.43 14.88
CA PRO A 127 -17.15 3.70 15.68
C PRO A 127 -17.04 2.88 16.96
#